data_AF-A0A7C4S2H4-F1
#
_entry.id   AF-A0A7C4S2H4-F1
#
_cell.length_a   1.000
_cell.length_b   1.000
_cell.length_c   1.000
_cell.angle_alpha   90.00
_cell.angle_beta   90.00
_cell.angle_gamma   90.00
#
_symmetry.space_group_name_H-M   'P 1'
#
loop_
_entity.id
_entity.type
_entity.pdbx_description
1 polymer ?
#
loop_
_entity_poly.entity_id
_entity_poly.type
_entity_poly.pdbx_seq_one_letter_code
_entity_poly.pdbx_strand_id
1 'polypeptide(L)' 'MTERGFCLKAPRNEIEYFGCWTLTHDIKPSEAKATFKNGLLTITVPLAKPMKGQKISIE' A
#
# COMPACT_ATOMS: atom_id res chain seq x y z
N MET A 1 -8.81 6.49 5.22
CA MET A 1 -8.41 5.52 4.18
C MET A 1 -9.62 5.24 3.32
N THR A 2 -9.44 5.03 2.02
CA THR A 2 -10.52 4.66 1.09
C THR A 2 -10.29 3.25 0.60
N GLU A 3 -11.25 2.68 -0.14
CA GLU A 3 -11.10 1.36 -0.75
C GLU A 3 -9.95 1.31 -1.77
N ARG A 4 -9.51 2.47 -2.31
CA ARG A 4 -8.47 2.59 -3.35
C ARG A 4 -7.30 3.44 -2.92
N GLY A 5 -7.05 3.59 -1.62
CA GLY A 5 -5.94 4.43 -1.20
C GLY A 5 -5.85 4.63 0.30
N PHE A 6 -4.68 5.08 0.71
CA PHE A 6 -4.41 5.37 2.11
C PHE A 6 -3.46 6.53 2.24
N CYS A 7 -3.63 7.28 3.33
CA CYS A 7 -2.62 8.19 3.83
C CYS A 7 -1.92 7.52 5.01
N LEU A 8 -0.61 7.67 5.10
CA LEU A 8 0.18 7.22 6.22
C LEU A 8 0.77 8.42 6.93
N LYS A 9 0.82 8.33 8.26
CA LYS A 9 1.66 9.17 9.11
C LYS A 9 2.34 8.24 10.11
N ALA A 10 3.65 8.08 9.97
CA ALA A 10 4.45 7.13 10.75
C ALA A 10 5.64 7.87 11.38
N PRO A 11 5.44 8.50 12.56
CA PRO A 11 6.52 9.14 13.30
C PRO A 11 7.42 8.09 13.96
N ARG A 12 8.75 8.27 13.87
CA ARG A 12 9.74 7.47 14.58
C ARG A 12 11.00 8.29 14.88
N ASN A 13 11.28 8.48 16.18
CA ASN A 13 12.37 9.35 16.64
C ASN A 13 12.24 10.75 15.99
N GLU A 14 13.27 11.21 15.29
CA GLU A 14 13.30 12.50 14.60
C GLU A 14 12.87 12.43 13.12
N ILE A 15 12.39 11.27 12.66
CA ILE A 15 11.96 11.07 11.26
C ILE A 15 10.45 10.83 11.24
N GLU A 16 9.75 11.57 10.39
CA GLU A 16 8.34 11.33 10.09
C GLU A 16 8.18 10.92 8.63
N TYR A 17 7.62 9.73 8.42
CA TYR A 17 7.14 9.35 7.10
C TYR A 17 5.69 9.79 6.97
N PHE A 18 5.41 10.57 5.94
CA PHE A 18 4.07 11.04 5.65
C PHE A 18 3.82 11.01 4.13
N GLY A 19 2.62 10.60 3.74
CA GLY A 19 2.20 10.66 2.36
C GLY A 19 0.82 10.06 2.16
N CYS A 20 0.27 10.27 0.96
CA CYS A 20 -0.98 9.65 0.52
C CYS A 20 -0.75 8.98 -0.83
N TRP A 21 -1.24 7.76 -0.97
CA TRP A 21 -1.16 6.98 -2.21
C TRP A 21 -2.55 6.61 -2.69
N THR A 22 -2.77 6.79 -3.98
CA THR A 22 -3.92 6.25 -4.69
C THR A 22 -3.48 4.97 -5.39
N LEU A 23 -4.26 3.91 -5.23
CA LEU A 23 -4.04 2.61 -5.81
C LEU A 23 -5.09 2.35 -6.89
N THR A 24 -4.66 1.70 -7.98
CA THR A 24 -5.55 1.34 -9.08
C THR A 24 -6.57 0.27 -8.69
N HIS A 25 -6.25 -0.53 -7.67
CA HIS A 25 -7.05 -1.68 -7.27
C HIS A 25 -7.62 -1.50 -5.87
N ASP A 26 -8.79 -2.09 -5.64
CA ASP A 26 -9.42 -2.11 -4.33
C ASP A 26 -8.57 -2.93 -3.35
N ILE A 27 -8.36 -2.38 -2.17
CA ILE A 27 -7.55 -2.96 -1.08
C ILE A 27 -8.42 -3.21 0.16
N LYS A 28 -7.83 -3.89 1.15
CA LYS A 28 -8.39 -4.01 2.51
C LYS A 28 -7.56 -3.20 3.50
N PRO A 29 -7.85 -1.90 3.69
CA PRO A 29 -7.03 -1.04 4.54
C PRO A 29 -6.96 -1.50 6.00
N SER A 30 -8.02 -2.15 6.50
CA SER A 30 -8.09 -2.69 7.87
C SER A 30 -7.12 -3.85 8.13
N GLU A 31 -6.61 -4.51 7.08
CA GLU A 31 -5.66 -5.62 7.17
C GLU A 31 -4.22 -5.18 6.84
N ALA A 32 -3.97 -3.87 6.72
CA ALA A 32 -2.65 -3.33 6.43
C ALA A 32 -1.65 -3.62 7.57
N LYS A 33 -0.41 -3.92 7.20
CA LYS A 33 0.71 -4.11 8.13
C LYS A 33 1.86 -3.18 7.75
N ALA A 34 2.54 -2.64 8.76
CA ALA A 34 3.72 -1.82 8.57
C ALA A 34 4.91 -2.40 9.32
N THR A 35 6.08 -2.37 8.71
CA THR A 35 7.35 -2.74 9.34
C THR A 35 8.41 -1.68 9.04
N PHE A 36 9.35 -1.50 9.95
CA PHE A 36 10.47 -0.60 9.74
C PHE A 36 11.78 -1.32 10.05
N LYS A 37 12.65 -1.48 9.05
CA LYS A 37 13.94 -2.16 9.21
C LYS A 37 15.01 -1.42 8.42
N ASN A 38 16.14 -1.15 9.07
CA ASN A 38 17.32 -0.51 8.45
C ASN A 38 17.00 0.79 7.70
N GLY A 39 16.16 1.66 8.28
CA GLY A 39 15.81 2.93 7.65
C GLY A 39 14.65 2.86 6.64
N LEU A 40 14.15 1.66 6.31
CA LEU A 40 13.10 1.48 5.33
C LEU A 40 11.75 1.19 5.99
N LEU A 41 10.75 2.02 5.69
CA LEU A 41 9.34 1.76 5.99
C LEU A 41 8.73 0.90 4.88
N THR A 42 8.22 -0.27 5.25
CA THR A 42 7.49 -1.17 4.34
C THR A 42 6.04 -1.29 4.79
N ILE A 43 5.11 -1.00 3.90
CA ILE A 43 3.67 -1.18 4.12
C ILE A 43 3.16 -2.25 3.18
N THR A 44 2.50 -3.26 3.75
CA THR A 44 1.84 -4.34 3.02
C THR A 44 0.35 -4.21 3.23
N VAL A 45 -0.40 -4.02 2.15
CA VAL A 45 -1.87 -3.98 2.18
C VAL A 45 -2.43 -5.07 1.26
N PRO A 46 -3.29 -5.97 1.76
CA PRO A 46 -3.92 -6.97 0.92
C PRO A 46 -4.87 -6.35 -0.11
N LEU A 47 -4.96 -6.98 -1.28
CA LEU A 47 -5.98 -6.68 -2.27
C LEU A 47 -7.35 -7.15 -1.76
N ALA A 48 -8.41 -6.41 -2.07
CA ALA A 48 -9.78 -6.79 -1.73
C ALA A 48 -10.22 -8.04 -2.51
N LYS A 49 -9.73 -8.20 -3.75
CA LYS A 49 -10.01 -9.34 -4.63
C LYS A 49 -8.72 -9.84 -5.28
N PRO A 50 -8.56 -11.16 -5.49
CA PRO A 50 -7.44 -11.69 -6.25
C PRO A 50 -7.47 -11.15 -7.68
N MET A 51 -6.30 -10.81 -8.20
CA MET A 51 -6.16 -10.31 -9.57
C MET A 51 -5.52 -11.36 -10.46
N LYS A 52 -6.07 -11.52 -11.65
CA LYS A 52 -5.44 -12.23 -12.75
C LYS A 52 -5.22 -11.24 -13.87
N GLY A 53 -3.97 -10.98 -14.20
CA GLY A 53 -3.64 -10.24 -15.42
C GLY A 53 -4.05 -11.06 -16.64
N GLN A 54 -4.50 -10.39 -17.69
CA GLN A 54 -4.72 -11.02 -18.98
C GLN A 54 -3.46 -10.83 -19.83
N LYS A 55 -2.90 -11.92 -20.35
CA LYS A 55 -1.82 -11.84 -21.34
C LYS A 55 -2.45 -11.56 -22.69
N ILE A 56 -2.13 -10.43 -23.29
CA ILE A 56 -2.56 -10.05 -24.63
C ILE A 56 -1.35 -10.14 -25.56
N SER A 57 -1.48 -10.89 -26.66
CA SER A 57 -0.47 -10.94 -27.73
C SER A 57 -0.63 -9.72 -28.63
N ILE A 58 0.48 -9.14 -29.08
CA ILE A 58 0.50 -8.03 -30.04
C ILE A 58 0.49 -8.63 -31.45
N GLU A 59 -0.35 -8.10 -32.34
CA GLU A 59 -0.39 -8.42 -33.79
C GLU A 59 0.63 -7.58 -34.58
#